data_AF-A0A0U5GKC8-F1
#
_entry.id   AF-A0A0U5GKC8-F1
#
_cell.length_a   1.000
_cell.length_b   1.000
_cell.length_c   1.000
_cell.angle_alpha   90.00
_cell.angle_beta   90.00
_cell.angle_gamma   90.00
#
_symmetry.space_group_name_H-M   'P 1'
#
loop_
_entity.id
_entity.type
_entity.pdbx_description
1 polymer ?
#
loop_
_entity_poly.entity_id
_entity_poly.type
_entity_poly.pdbx_seq_one_letter_code
_entity_poly.pdbx_strand_id
1 'polypeptide(L)'
;MPPTTSPWYDRISHISQTDWYGICAAIALASWLVWSLASRGGRWAIRWHVMQLRRLLAYPLPRPFGHLDMATVQQGSVVALLLTANILPLVLRARSWATVHRRAANLAVINFIPLWTGWTIGFPAHLLGIDWSAAAWTHRWVGRMVIIYSVLHGAIAILGDGQPVQAIRQHYVPVLAACSMIMIVPVTLHDVVRRYPQLAMKYHYLLAVTGLASMSYHVWMRRSKSLWCLVAAAALWMFLSLASLAVPLRRRWGHTWPSVVISQHDELLRIDIAVPSAWKVEAGQYVYLWLPQAGLRTATQLPLFYVSSWEDTPGANDTGAPTSKLGHLSGHRAQIHASEQSAGQEDTLSEPETLVPDGASLRPAERAGEWRQAGTAAGRNAVVHTTSQRHISRGRTSSNTAGHRTLRVLARPQSSALVAALYNAEHRHSVRHSALVLGPYGRPPDLARFGIVLLIVEDIGIARVFSLIQTLVLASEQHRAMVRKLIVVWQMEDLGTARRSNPSCRP
;
A
#
# COMPACT_ATOMS: atom_id res chain seq x y z
N MET A 1 51.36 -31.99 1.79
CA MET A 1 50.54 -31.79 3.00
C MET A 1 49.29 -31.02 2.63
N PRO A 2 48.08 -31.49 2.95
CA PRO A 2 46.87 -30.71 2.72
C PRO A 2 46.87 -29.49 3.65
N PRO A 3 46.30 -28.34 3.24
CA PRO A 3 46.25 -27.17 4.11
C PRO A 3 45.43 -27.49 5.35
N THR A 4 46.04 -27.32 6.52
CA THR A 4 45.39 -27.43 7.82
C THR A 4 44.27 -26.39 7.90
N THR A 5 43.04 -26.81 7.63
CA THR A 5 41.87 -25.98 7.90
C THR A 5 41.77 -25.77 9.41
N SER A 6 41.54 -24.52 9.82
CA SER A 6 41.35 -24.17 11.22
C SER A 6 40.28 -25.09 11.86
N PRO A 7 40.44 -25.58 13.10
CA PRO A 7 39.46 -26.44 13.76
C PRO A 7 38.07 -25.78 13.90
N TRP A 8 38.01 -24.45 13.81
CA TRP A 8 36.76 -23.70 13.69
C TRP A 8 36.07 -23.89 12.35
N TYR A 9 36.85 -24.00 11.27
CA TYR A 9 36.35 -24.19 9.92
C TYR A 9 35.65 -25.54 9.75
N ASP A 10 36.23 -26.61 10.30
CA ASP A 10 35.62 -27.95 10.28
C ASP A 10 34.34 -27.99 11.11
N ARG A 11 34.32 -27.36 12.28
CA ARG A 11 33.13 -27.30 13.14
C ARG A 11 31.97 -26.56 12.46
N ILE A 12 32.24 -25.48 11.73
CA ILE A 12 31.24 -24.71 10.98
C ILE A 12 30.82 -25.45 9.68
N SER A 13 31.60 -26.43 9.22
CA SER A 13 31.32 -27.17 7.98
C SER A 13 30.22 -28.23 8.11
N HIS A 14 29.98 -28.73 9.32
CA HIS A 14 28.98 -29.76 9.59
C HIS A 14 27.58 -29.23 9.95
N ILE A 15 27.41 -27.91 10.03
CA ILE A 15 26.14 -27.26 10.37
C ILE A 15 25.16 -27.45 9.20
N SER A 16 23.98 -28.02 9.49
CA SER A 16 22.97 -28.31 8.47
C SER A 16 22.40 -27.02 7.85
N GLN A 17 21.83 -27.11 6.65
CA GLN A 17 21.28 -25.94 5.96
C GLN A 17 20.12 -25.29 6.75
N THR A 18 19.37 -26.08 7.51
CA THR A 18 18.31 -25.63 8.44
C THR A 18 18.88 -24.87 9.64
N ASP A 19 20.02 -25.31 10.16
CA ASP A 19 20.68 -24.65 11.30
C ASP A 19 21.23 -23.28 10.89
N TRP A 20 21.70 -23.13 9.65
CA TRP A 20 22.10 -21.83 9.10
C TRP A 20 20.96 -20.82 9.04
N TYR A 21 19.75 -21.24 8.66
CA TYR A 21 18.56 -20.38 8.73
C TYR A 21 18.24 -19.98 10.18
N GLY A 22 18.37 -20.91 11.13
CA GLY A 22 18.20 -20.64 12.56
C GLY A 22 19.21 -19.62 13.10
N ILE A 23 20.48 -19.76 12.74
CA ILE A 23 21.55 -18.83 13.13
C ILE A 23 21.31 -17.43 12.53
N CYS A 24 20.98 -17.35 11.25
CA CYS A 24 20.65 -16.07 10.61
C CYS A 24 19.42 -15.40 11.24
N ALA A 25 18.38 -16.18 11.56
CA ALA A 25 17.20 -15.67 12.25
C ALA A 25 17.52 -15.18 13.67
N ALA A 26 18.37 -15.90 14.41
CA ALA A 26 18.82 -15.50 15.75
C ALA A 26 19.64 -14.21 15.73
N ILE A 27 20.55 -14.06 14.75
CA ILE A 27 21.34 -12.82 14.56
C ILE A 27 20.42 -11.64 14.20
N ALA A 28 19.42 -11.85 13.33
CA ALA A 28 18.44 -10.82 13.00
C ALA A 28 17.62 -10.40 14.23
N LEU A 29 17.19 -11.37 15.05
CA LEU A 29 16.43 -11.13 16.27
C LEU A 29 17.27 -10.40 17.34
N ALA A 30 18.53 -10.79 17.52
CA ALA A 30 19.47 -10.13 18.42
C ALA A 30 19.76 -8.69 17.98
N SER A 31 19.97 -8.47 16.68
CA SER A 31 20.16 -7.12 16.11
C SER A 31 18.93 -6.24 16.31
N TRP A 32 17.73 -6.81 16.13
CA TRP A 32 16.47 -6.12 16.41
C TRP A 32 16.31 -5.79 17.90
N LEU A 33 16.68 -6.70 18.80
CA LEU A 33 16.61 -6.49 20.25
C LEU A 33 17.57 -5.38 20.70
N VAL A 34 18.81 -5.40 20.20
CA VAL A 34 19.82 -4.35 20.45
C VAL A 34 19.33 -3.00 19.94
N TRP A 35 18.79 -2.95 18.72
CA TRP A 35 18.18 -1.73 18.17
C TRP A 35 17.01 -1.24 19.02
N SER A 36 16.13 -2.15 19.46
CA SER A 36 14.96 -1.83 20.29
C SER A 36 15.39 -1.26 21.64
N LEU A 37 16.38 -1.86 22.30
CA LEU A 37 16.93 -1.38 23.57
C LEU A 37 17.68 -0.04 23.40
N ALA A 38 18.47 0.12 22.34
CA ALA A 38 19.16 1.36 22.03
C ALA A 38 18.19 2.50 21.68
N SER A 39 17.04 2.19 21.07
CA SER A 39 15.99 3.15 20.76
C SER A 39 15.18 3.60 21.99
N ARG A 40 15.10 2.75 23.03
CA ARG A 40 14.46 3.05 24.32
C ARG A 40 15.40 3.80 25.27
N GLY A 41 16.70 3.49 25.27
CA GLY A 41 17.73 4.20 26.03
C GLY A 41 18.14 5.49 25.33
N GLY A 42 17.35 6.56 25.51
CA GLY A 42 17.51 7.85 24.85
C GLY A 42 18.92 8.45 25.00
N ARG A 43 19.80 8.19 24.03
CA ARG A 43 21.08 8.90 23.89
C ARG A 43 20.96 9.90 22.75
N TRP A 44 21.11 11.18 23.06
CA TRP A 44 21.08 12.28 22.08
C TRP A 44 22.09 12.07 20.94
N ALA A 45 23.24 11.44 21.22
CA ALA A 45 24.19 10.98 20.21
C ALA A 45 23.57 9.94 19.24
N ILE A 46 22.76 9.00 19.71
CA ILE A 46 22.03 8.07 18.84
C ILE A 46 21.04 8.84 17.98
N ARG A 47 20.32 9.82 18.54
CA ARG A 47 19.41 10.66 17.74
C ARG A 47 20.15 11.43 16.65
N TRP A 48 21.32 12.00 16.93
CA TRP A 48 22.16 12.66 15.94
C TRP A 48 22.64 11.70 14.84
N HIS A 49 23.21 10.55 15.21
CA HIS A 49 23.66 9.55 14.24
C HIS A 49 22.51 8.96 13.43
N VAL A 50 21.35 8.74 14.05
CA VAL A 50 20.13 8.30 13.37
C VAL A 50 19.61 9.37 12.42
N MET A 51 19.68 10.66 12.78
CA MET A 51 19.32 11.75 11.87
C MET A 51 20.27 11.85 10.67
N GLN A 52 21.58 11.73 10.89
CA GLN A 52 22.57 11.73 9.80
C GLN A 52 22.40 10.51 8.90
N LEU A 53 22.20 9.33 9.48
CA LEU A 53 21.92 8.10 8.73
C LEU A 53 20.62 8.22 7.93
N ARG A 54 19.56 8.80 8.52
CA ARG A 54 18.30 9.06 7.80
C ARG A 54 18.49 10.03 6.64
N ARG A 55 19.31 11.07 6.80
CA ARG A 55 19.64 12.00 5.70
C ARG A 55 20.39 11.29 4.57
N LEU A 56 21.39 10.47 4.90
CA LEU A 56 22.13 9.67 3.92
C LEU A 56 21.22 8.66 3.21
N LEU A 57 20.36 7.96 3.95
CA LEU A 57 19.42 6.99 3.41
C LEU A 57 18.32 7.63 2.53
N ALA A 58 17.92 8.86 2.83
CA ALA A 58 16.95 9.61 2.03
C ALA A 58 17.55 10.25 0.77
N TYR A 59 18.87 10.17 0.57
CA TYR A 59 19.53 10.76 -0.59
C TYR A 59 18.99 10.12 -1.90
N PRO A 60 18.60 10.93 -2.90
CA PRO A 60 18.09 10.41 -4.16
C PRO A 60 19.21 9.76 -4.98
N LEU A 61 18.94 8.59 -5.54
CA LEU A 61 19.87 7.93 -6.47
C LEU A 61 19.73 8.51 -7.89
N PRO A 62 20.76 8.38 -8.74
CA PRO A 62 20.69 8.79 -10.15
C PRO A 62 19.48 8.20 -10.88
N ARG A 63 18.94 8.94 -11.86
CA ARG A 63 17.77 8.57 -12.68
C ARG A 63 17.69 7.10 -13.15
N PRO A 64 18.77 6.42 -13.63
CA PRO A 64 18.68 5.02 -14.04
C PRO A 64 18.22 4.08 -12.92
N PHE A 65 18.57 4.36 -11.66
CA PHE A 65 18.13 3.58 -10.51
C PHE A 65 16.63 3.78 -10.23
N GLY A 66 16.09 4.97 -10.50
CA GLY A 66 14.66 5.25 -10.42
C GLY A 66 13.81 4.32 -11.30
N HIS A 67 14.26 4.05 -12.54
CA HIS A 67 13.60 3.10 -13.45
C HIS A 67 13.62 1.65 -12.93
N LEU A 68 14.56 1.30 -12.05
CA LEU A 68 14.65 0.00 -11.39
C LEU A 68 13.93 -0.04 -10.04
N ASP A 69 13.09 0.96 -9.72
CA ASP A 69 12.44 1.13 -8.41
C ASP A 69 13.43 1.40 -7.24
N MET A 70 14.55 2.07 -7.51
CA MET A 70 15.55 2.48 -6.52
C MET A 70 15.73 4.01 -6.57
N ALA A 71 14.75 4.73 -6.02
CA ALA A 71 14.78 6.20 -6.00
C ALA A 71 15.67 6.77 -4.89
N THR A 72 15.91 6.01 -3.81
CA THR A 72 16.67 6.47 -2.64
C THR A 72 17.78 5.48 -2.26
N VAL A 73 18.83 5.97 -1.58
CA VAL A 73 19.89 5.13 -1.00
C VAL A 73 19.33 4.10 -0.02
N GLN A 74 18.22 4.39 0.67
CA GLN A 74 17.50 3.43 1.50
C GLN A 74 17.00 2.25 0.68
N GLN A 75 16.30 2.52 -0.43
CA GLN A 75 15.81 1.45 -1.31
C GLN A 75 16.98 0.68 -1.91
N GLY A 76 18.04 1.37 -2.36
CA GLY A 76 19.26 0.75 -2.87
C GLY A 76 19.95 -0.17 -1.85
N SER A 77 20.05 0.25 -0.58
CA SER A 77 20.67 -0.55 0.48
C SER A 77 19.82 -1.76 0.86
N VAL A 78 18.49 -1.64 0.90
CA VAL A 78 17.58 -2.77 1.12
C VAL A 78 17.68 -3.78 -0.04
N VAL A 79 17.79 -3.31 -1.28
CA VAL A 79 18.04 -4.18 -2.44
C VAL A 79 19.39 -4.86 -2.32
N ALA A 80 20.46 -4.13 -2.01
CA ALA A 80 21.78 -4.72 -1.85
C ALA A 80 21.79 -5.80 -0.75
N LEU A 81 21.09 -5.57 0.36
CA LEU A 81 20.92 -6.56 1.42
C LEU A 81 20.13 -7.78 0.93
N LEU A 82 19.00 -7.57 0.23
CA LEU A 82 18.19 -8.63 -0.35
C LEU A 82 19.00 -9.48 -1.34
N LEU A 83 19.73 -8.83 -2.25
CA LEU A 83 20.62 -9.47 -3.21
C LEU A 83 21.70 -10.27 -2.50
N THR A 84 22.36 -9.68 -1.51
CA THR A 84 23.42 -10.35 -0.74
C THR A 84 22.86 -11.59 -0.05
N ALA A 85 21.74 -11.47 0.67
CA ALA A 85 21.11 -12.58 1.38
C ALA A 85 20.69 -13.72 0.44
N ASN A 86 20.37 -13.43 -0.82
CA ASN A 86 19.95 -14.43 -1.80
C ASN A 86 21.10 -15.00 -2.66
N ILE A 87 22.12 -14.19 -3.00
CA ILE A 87 23.30 -14.61 -3.78
C ILE A 87 24.29 -15.38 -2.90
N LEU A 88 24.39 -15.03 -1.63
CA LEU A 88 25.34 -15.66 -0.70
C LEU A 88 25.12 -17.18 -0.60
N PRO A 89 23.89 -17.72 -0.41
CA PRO A 89 23.62 -19.15 -0.49
C PRO A 89 23.95 -19.79 -1.84
N LEU A 90 23.84 -19.05 -2.95
CA LEU A 90 24.16 -19.56 -4.29
C LEU A 90 25.66 -19.82 -4.43
N VAL A 91 26.50 -18.85 -4.03
CA VAL A 91 27.93 -18.82 -4.34
C VAL A 91 28.79 -19.41 -3.22
N LEU A 92 28.41 -19.24 -1.95
CA LEU A 92 29.24 -19.70 -0.83
C LEU A 92 29.47 -21.21 -0.87
N ARG A 93 30.74 -21.61 -0.92
CA ARG A 93 31.16 -23.03 -0.95
C ARG A 93 30.63 -23.81 -2.16
N ALA A 94 30.26 -23.13 -3.25
CA ALA A 94 29.95 -23.80 -4.50
C ALA A 94 31.25 -24.26 -5.17
N ARG A 95 31.56 -25.57 -5.07
CA ARG A 95 32.77 -26.17 -5.66
C ARG A 95 32.57 -26.69 -7.09
N SER A 96 31.32 -26.68 -7.58
CA SER A 96 30.98 -27.18 -8.92
C SER A 96 29.74 -26.49 -9.51
N TRP A 97 29.69 -26.42 -10.84
CA TRP A 97 28.52 -25.94 -11.59
C TRP A 97 27.25 -26.72 -11.28
N ALA A 98 27.35 -28.03 -11.01
CA ALA A 98 26.22 -28.85 -10.56
C ALA A 98 25.63 -28.36 -9.22
N THR A 99 26.48 -27.87 -8.30
CA THR A 99 26.02 -27.30 -7.03
C THR A 99 25.31 -25.98 -7.23
N VAL A 100 25.87 -25.10 -8.06
CA VAL A 100 25.25 -23.80 -8.42
C VAL A 100 23.91 -24.04 -9.10
N HIS A 101 23.85 -24.96 -10.06
CA HIS A 101 22.64 -25.33 -10.79
C HIS A 101 21.50 -25.79 -9.87
N ARG A 102 21.80 -26.69 -8.92
CA ARG A 102 20.81 -27.19 -7.93
C ARG A 102 20.37 -26.08 -6.96
N ARG A 103 21.29 -25.22 -6.52
CA ARG A 103 20.97 -24.13 -5.59
C ARG A 103 20.14 -23.04 -6.26
N ALA A 104 20.45 -22.67 -7.50
CA ALA A 104 19.64 -21.75 -8.29
C ALA A 104 18.19 -22.24 -8.40
N ALA A 105 17.99 -23.53 -8.71
CA ALA A 105 16.65 -24.13 -8.77
C ALA A 105 15.90 -24.02 -7.43
N ASN A 106 16.55 -24.36 -6.31
CA ASN A 106 15.94 -24.28 -4.99
C ASN A 106 15.63 -22.84 -4.56
N LEU A 107 16.52 -21.90 -4.84
CA LEU A 107 16.31 -20.48 -4.55
C LEU A 107 15.18 -19.89 -5.39
N ALA A 108 15.05 -20.30 -6.66
CA ALA A 108 13.90 -19.92 -7.48
C ALA A 108 12.59 -20.38 -6.83
N VAL A 109 12.48 -21.66 -6.47
CA VAL A 109 11.27 -22.25 -5.86
C VAL A 109 10.94 -21.63 -4.50
N ILE A 110 11.92 -21.40 -3.63
CA ILE A 110 11.68 -20.80 -2.30
C ILE A 110 11.14 -19.37 -2.42
N ASN A 111 11.68 -18.59 -3.36
CA ASN A 111 11.25 -17.21 -3.57
C ASN A 111 9.84 -17.09 -4.19
N PHE A 112 9.21 -18.20 -4.64
CA PHE A 112 7.79 -18.17 -5.01
C PHE A 112 6.84 -18.01 -3.82
N ILE A 113 7.25 -18.39 -2.60
CA ILE A 113 6.41 -18.25 -1.39
C ILE A 113 5.95 -16.80 -1.20
N PRO A 114 6.85 -15.79 -1.11
CA PRO A 114 6.45 -14.39 -0.99
C PRO A 114 5.80 -13.81 -2.26
N LEU A 115 6.02 -14.39 -3.45
CA LEU A 115 5.33 -13.93 -4.67
C LEU A 115 3.86 -14.32 -4.70
N TRP A 116 3.52 -15.42 -4.03
CA TRP A 116 2.19 -15.99 -4.02
C TRP A 116 1.49 -15.79 -2.67
N THR A 117 1.64 -14.63 -2.06
CA THR A 117 0.88 -14.27 -0.85
C THR A 117 -0.46 -13.66 -1.24
N GLY A 118 -1.49 -14.51 -1.38
CA GLY A 118 -2.87 -14.11 -1.68
C GLY A 118 -3.15 -13.64 -3.12
N TRP A 119 -4.43 -13.52 -3.46
CA TRP A 119 -4.92 -12.95 -4.73
C TRP A 119 -4.82 -11.42 -4.83
N THR A 120 -4.59 -10.73 -3.71
CA THR A 120 -4.31 -9.28 -3.64
C THR A 120 -3.14 -9.02 -2.69
N ILE A 121 -2.34 -7.99 -2.98
CA ILE A 121 -1.23 -7.57 -2.11
C ILE A 121 -1.73 -6.88 -0.84
N GLY A 122 -2.93 -6.27 -0.89
CA GLY A 122 -3.43 -5.41 0.17
C GLY A 122 -3.72 -6.12 1.49
N PHE A 123 -4.32 -7.31 1.47
CA PHE A 123 -4.64 -8.05 2.70
C PHE A 123 -3.37 -8.55 3.43
N PRO A 124 -2.41 -9.23 2.76
CA PRO A 124 -1.13 -9.58 3.37
C PRO A 124 -0.36 -8.36 3.88
N ALA A 125 -0.32 -7.26 3.13
CA ALA A 125 0.34 -6.03 3.56
C ALA A 125 -0.26 -5.48 4.86
N HIS A 126 -1.60 -5.47 4.95
CA HIS A 126 -2.31 -5.05 6.15
C HIS A 126 -2.01 -5.94 7.36
N LEU A 127 -1.97 -7.28 7.16
CA LEU A 127 -1.64 -8.24 8.22
C LEU A 127 -0.20 -8.08 8.74
N LEU A 128 0.75 -7.88 7.83
CA LEU A 128 2.15 -7.63 8.15
C LEU A 128 2.40 -6.22 8.69
N GLY A 129 1.41 -5.32 8.59
CA GLY A 129 1.52 -3.93 9.01
C GLY A 129 2.50 -3.12 8.15
N ILE A 130 2.71 -3.53 6.89
CA ILE A 130 3.55 -2.82 5.93
C ILE A 130 2.67 -2.06 4.94
N ASP A 131 3.22 -0.99 4.37
CA ASP A 131 2.52 -0.22 3.36
C ASP A 131 2.33 -1.03 2.07
N TRP A 132 1.23 -0.75 1.38
CA TRP A 132 0.93 -1.37 0.08
C TRP A 132 2.07 -1.17 -0.92
N SER A 133 2.66 0.03 -0.96
CA SER A 133 3.80 0.36 -1.83
C SER A 133 5.04 -0.48 -1.49
N ALA A 134 5.34 -0.68 -0.21
CA ALA A 134 6.45 -1.50 0.26
C ALA A 134 6.26 -2.99 -0.09
N ALA A 135 5.04 -3.50 0.05
CA ALA A 135 4.69 -4.86 -0.33
C ALA A 135 4.79 -5.06 -1.85
N ALA A 136 4.24 -4.14 -2.65
CA ALA A 136 4.36 -4.17 -4.10
C ALA A 136 5.81 -4.05 -4.58
N TRP A 137 6.61 -3.21 -3.93
CA TRP A 137 8.03 -3.06 -4.20
C TRP A 137 8.80 -4.35 -3.94
N THR A 138 8.52 -4.99 -2.79
CA THR A 138 9.10 -6.30 -2.44
C THR A 138 8.72 -7.37 -3.46
N HIS A 139 7.44 -7.45 -3.86
CA HIS A 139 6.97 -8.38 -4.87
C HIS A 139 7.74 -8.23 -6.20
N ARG A 140 7.97 -7.00 -6.67
CA ARG A 140 8.75 -6.74 -7.90
C ARG A 140 10.19 -7.26 -7.79
N TRP A 141 10.86 -6.98 -6.67
CA TRP A 141 12.25 -7.41 -6.46
C TRP A 141 12.42 -8.92 -6.32
N VAL A 142 11.57 -9.55 -5.52
CA VAL A 142 11.55 -11.02 -5.40
C VAL A 142 11.25 -11.65 -6.76
N GLY A 143 10.36 -11.05 -7.56
CA GLY A 143 10.01 -11.54 -8.90
C GLY A 143 11.21 -11.53 -9.84
N ARG A 144 11.95 -10.41 -9.85
CA ARG A 144 13.22 -10.28 -10.60
C ARG A 144 14.23 -11.35 -10.17
N MET A 145 14.35 -11.64 -8.88
CA MET A 145 15.25 -12.69 -8.38
C MET A 145 14.87 -14.08 -8.89
N VAL A 146 13.59 -14.43 -8.82
CA VAL A 146 13.09 -15.71 -9.35
C VAL A 146 13.39 -15.86 -10.83
N ILE A 147 13.22 -14.81 -11.62
CA ILE A 147 13.55 -14.82 -13.05
C ILE A 147 15.05 -15.07 -13.25
N ILE A 148 15.92 -14.34 -12.55
CA ILE A 148 17.37 -14.50 -12.64
C ILE A 148 17.80 -15.93 -12.28
N TYR A 149 17.29 -16.49 -11.18
CA TYR A 149 17.62 -17.87 -10.78
C TYR A 149 17.09 -18.90 -11.77
N SER A 150 15.91 -18.69 -12.35
CA SER A 150 15.31 -19.59 -13.33
C SER A 150 16.10 -19.58 -14.64
N VAL A 151 16.53 -18.40 -15.10
CA VAL A 151 17.40 -18.25 -16.28
C VAL A 151 18.75 -18.90 -16.04
N LEU A 152 19.38 -18.68 -14.88
CA LEU A 152 20.66 -19.33 -14.53
C LEU A 152 20.53 -20.86 -14.51
N HIS A 153 19.47 -21.38 -13.88
CA HIS A 153 19.17 -22.81 -13.84
C HIS A 153 18.99 -23.38 -15.26
N GLY A 154 18.15 -22.74 -16.08
CA GLY A 154 17.89 -23.14 -17.47
C GLY A 154 19.13 -23.07 -18.36
N ALA A 155 19.92 -22.00 -18.25
CA ALA A 155 21.14 -21.82 -19.03
C ALA A 155 22.17 -22.94 -18.76
N ILE A 156 22.39 -23.28 -17.48
CA ILE A 156 23.31 -24.37 -17.12
C ILE A 156 22.77 -25.73 -17.64
N ALA A 157 21.46 -25.97 -17.59
CA ALA A 157 20.88 -27.22 -18.11
C ALA A 157 20.95 -27.33 -19.65
N ILE A 158 20.73 -26.23 -20.38
CA ILE A 158 20.70 -26.25 -21.86
C ILE A 158 22.12 -26.27 -22.44
N LEU A 159 23.05 -25.53 -21.83
CA LEU A 159 24.41 -25.37 -22.34
C LEU A 159 25.40 -26.41 -21.80
N GLY A 160 25.03 -27.14 -20.73
CA GLY A 160 25.93 -28.07 -20.03
C GLY A 160 26.47 -29.22 -20.88
N ASP A 161 25.63 -29.77 -21.77
CA ASP A 161 25.96 -30.95 -22.58
C ASP A 161 26.42 -30.61 -24.01
N GLY A 162 26.57 -29.32 -24.34
CA GLY A 162 26.98 -28.87 -25.68
C GLY A 162 25.97 -29.13 -26.81
N GLN A 163 24.80 -29.72 -26.51
CA GLN A 163 23.74 -30.06 -27.47
C GLN A 163 22.42 -29.33 -27.15
N PRO A 164 22.38 -27.99 -27.30
CA PRO A 164 21.27 -27.17 -26.79
C PRO A 164 19.92 -27.46 -27.46
N VAL A 165 19.91 -27.77 -28.76
CA VAL A 165 18.68 -28.07 -29.52
C VAL A 165 18.00 -29.34 -28.99
N GLN A 166 18.80 -30.37 -28.69
CA GLN A 166 18.31 -31.62 -28.15
C GLN A 166 17.76 -31.43 -26.72
N ALA A 167 18.48 -30.67 -25.89
CA ALA A 167 18.07 -30.35 -24.52
C ALA A 167 16.72 -29.61 -24.49
N ILE A 168 16.53 -28.61 -25.37
CA ILE A 168 15.26 -27.87 -25.48
C ILE A 168 14.12 -28.80 -25.90
N ARG A 169 14.35 -29.69 -26.88
CA ARG A 169 13.32 -30.62 -27.37
C ARG A 169 12.87 -31.61 -26.29
N GLN A 170 13.81 -32.12 -25.51
CA GLN A 170 13.53 -33.06 -24.41
C GLN A 170 12.92 -32.38 -23.18
N HIS A 171 13.15 -31.08 -23.00
CA HIS A 171 12.76 -30.33 -21.80
C HIS A 171 11.87 -29.12 -22.14
N TYR A 172 10.88 -29.31 -23.02
CA TYR A 172 9.99 -28.23 -23.46
C TYR A 172 9.15 -27.61 -22.32
N VAL A 173 8.77 -28.38 -21.28
CA VAL A 173 7.97 -27.86 -20.16
C VAL A 173 8.73 -26.83 -19.29
N PRO A 174 9.95 -27.10 -18.78
CA PRO A 174 10.72 -26.07 -18.08
C PRO A 174 11.16 -24.92 -19.00
N VAL A 175 11.32 -25.15 -20.31
CA VAL A 175 11.54 -24.06 -21.28
C VAL A 175 10.31 -23.15 -21.36
N LEU A 176 9.09 -23.71 -21.41
CA LEU A 176 7.86 -22.92 -21.35
C LEU A 176 7.78 -22.09 -20.06
N ALA A 177 8.16 -22.67 -18.92
CA ALA A 177 8.25 -21.93 -17.66
C ALA A 177 9.24 -20.76 -17.77
N ALA A 178 10.45 -20.98 -18.28
CA ALA A 178 11.45 -19.94 -18.47
C ALA A 178 10.97 -18.81 -19.40
N CYS A 179 10.36 -19.16 -20.54
CA CYS A 179 9.80 -18.19 -21.49
C CYS A 179 8.71 -17.34 -20.84
N SER A 180 7.78 -17.96 -20.09
CA SER A 180 6.72 -17.23 -19.39
C SER A 180 7.29 -16.22 -18.37
N MET A 181 8.33 -16.61 -17.63
CA MET A 181 8.99 -15.78 -16.62
C MET A 181 9.75 -14.61 -17.25
N ILE A 182 10.44 -14.83 -18.37
CA ILE A 182 11.13 -13.77 -19.11
C ILE A 182 10.11 -12.75 -19.68
N MET A 183 8.99 -13.23 -20.22
CA MET A 183 7.95 -12.37 -20.80
C MET A 183 7.22 -11.52 -19.75
N ILE A 184 7.28 -11.85 -18.46
CA ILE A 184 6.72 -11.01 -17.39
C ILE A 184 7.47 -9.68 -17.28
N VAL A 185 8.77 -9.63 -17.59
CA VAL A 185 9.59 -8.41 -17.45
C VAL A 185 9.06 -7.23 -18.28
N PRO A 186 8.89 -7.33 -19.61
CA PRO A 186 8.37 -6.21 -20.40
C PRO A 186 6.92 -5.87 -20.05
N VAL A 187 6.09 -6.85 -19.69
CA VAL A 187 4.69 -6.62 -19.29
C VAL A 187 4.58 -5.83 -17.98
N THR A 188 5.58 -5.92 -17.11
CA THR A 188 5.61 -5.26 -15.79
C THR A 188 6.46 -3.99 -15.77
N LEU A 189 6.95 -3.53 -16.93
CA LEU A 189 7.69 -2.27 -17.02
C LEU A 189 6.80 -1.09 -16.63
N HIS A 190 7.36 -0.11 -15.93
CA HIS A 190 6.60 1.03 -15.39
C HIS A 190 5.78 1.73 -16.47
N ASP A 191 6.37 1.99 -17.64
CA ASP A 191 5.70 2.67 -18.76
C ASP A 191 4.52 1.86 -19.32
N VAL A 192 4.67 0.54 -19.40
CA VAL A 192 3.63 -0.37 -19.89
C VAL A 192 2.47 -0.45 -18.91
N VAL A 193 2.77 -0.59 -17.61
CA VAL A 193 1.77 -0.64 -16.55
C VAL A 193 1.05 0.70 -16.40
N ARG A 194 1.76 1.83 -16.55
CA ARG A 194 1.18 3.17 -16.51
C ARG A 194 0.24 3.41 -17.70
N ARG A 195 0.64 3.00 -18.90
CA ARG A 195 -0.14 3.21 -20.13
C ARG A 195 -1.31 2.23 -20.29
N TYR A 196 -1.12 0.98 -19.88
CA TYR A 196 -2.10 -0.11 -20.06
C TYR A 196 -2.27 -0.97 -18.80
N PRO A 197 -2.67 -0.39 -17.64
CA PRO A 197 -2.64 -1.08 -16.35
C PRO A 197 -3.44 -2.38 -16.31
N GLN A 198 -4.60 -2.41 -16.97
CA GLN A 198 -5.44 -3.60 -16.95
C GLN A 198 -4.94 -4.74 -17.85
N LEU A 199 -4.46 -4.39 -19.04
CA LEU A 199 -3.92 -5.39 -19.96
C LEU A 199 -2.62 -5.95 -19.41
N ALA A 200 -1.73 -5.07 -18.92
CA ALA A 200 -0.49 -5.46 -18.27
C ALA A 200 -0.72 -6.46 -17.14
N MET A 201 -1.65 -6.16 -16.22
CA MET A 201 -1.94 -7.08 -15.11
C MET A 201 -2.60 -8.39 -15.57
N LYS A 202 -3.48 -8.38 -16.58
CA LYS A 202 -4.07 -9.61 -17.15
C LYS A 202 -3.01 -10.53 -17.76
N TYR A 203 -2.10 -9.97 -18.57
CA TYR A 203 -0.98 -10.72 -19.13
C TYR A 203 -0.03 -11.20 -18.04
N HIS A 204 0.25 -10.38 -17.02
CA HIS A 204 1.05 -10.80 -15.87
C HIS A 204 0.43 -12.02 -15.19
N TYR A 205 -0.88 -12.02 -14.89
CA TYR A 205 -1.55 -13.17 -14.28
C TYR A 205 -1.51 -14.41 -15.18
N LEU A 206 -1.78 -14.27 -16.48
CA LEU A 206 -1.72 -15.38 -17.42
C LEU A 206 -0.32 -16.01 -17.45
N LEU A 207 0.72 -15.19 -17.63
CA LEU A 207 2.12 -15.63 -17.66
C LEU A 207 2.55 -16.24 -16.31
N ALA A 208 2.14 -15.65 -15.18
CA ALA A 208 2.43 -16.17 -13.86
C ALA A 208 1.79 -17.54 -13.62
N VAL A 209 0.53 -17.73 -14.02
CA VAL A 209 -0.17 -19.03 -13.93
C VAL A 209 0.51 -20.06 -14.83
N THR A 210 0.82 -19.71 -16.08
CA THR A 210 1.54 -20.60 -17.00
C THR A 210 2.88 -21.02 -16.42
N GLY A 211 3.69 -20.07 -15.97
CA GLY A 211 5.01 -20.38 -15.42
C GLY A 211 4.96 -21.17 -14.12
N LEU A 212 4.00 -20.86 -13.23
CA LEU A 212 3.80 -21.62 -12.00
C LEU A 212 3.34 -23.06 -12.29
N ALA A 213 2.40 -23.26 -13.22
CA ALA A 213 1.91 -24.58 -13.60
C ALA A 213 3.02 -25.41 -14.27
N SER A 214 3.73 -24.85 -15.24
CA SER A 214 4.85 -25.51 -15.92
C SER A 214 5.99 -25.85 -14.96
N MET A 215 6.35 -24.94 -14.05
CA MET A 215 7.35 -25.21 -13.01
C MET A 215 6.89 -26.29 -12.03
N SER A 216 5.64 -26.22 -11.57
CA SER A 216 5.09 -27.22 -10.63
C SER A 216 5.09 -28.62 -11.25
N TYR A 217 4.69 -28.72 -12.52
CA TYR A 217 4.77 -29.95 -13.28
C TYR A 217 6.22 -30.44 -13.42
N HIS A 218 7.16 -29.54 -13.74
CA HIS A 218 8.58 -29.88 -13.84
C HIS A 218 9.14 -30.43 -12.51
N VAL A 219 8.87 -29.77 -11.39
CA VAL A 219 9.33 -30.17 -10.05
C VAL A 219 8.72 -31.51 -9.63
N TRP A 220 7.44 -31.72 -9.94
CA TRP A 220 6.75 -32.99 -9.71
C TRP A 220 7.36 -34.13 -10.54
N MET A 221 7.53 -33.94 -11.85
CA MET A 221 8.10 -34.95 -12.73
C MET A 221 9.54 -35.33 -12.33
N ARG A 222 10.31 -34.36 -11.82
CA ARG A 222 11.65 -34.60 -11.27
C ARG A 222 11.64 -35.26 -9.89
N ARG A 223 10.48 -35.52 -9.28
CA ARG A 223 10.30 -36.03 -7.91
C ARG A 223 11.14 -35.25 -6.87
N SER A 224 11.26 -33.94 -7.06
CA SER A 224 12.08 -33.09 -6.20
C SER A 224 11.40 -32.79 -4.87
N LYS A 225 12.18 -32.77 -3.78
CA LYS A 225 11.69 -32.36 -2.45
C LYS A 225 11.15 -30.92 -2.42
N SER A 226 11.58 -30.08 -3.37
CA SER A 226 11.10 -28.70 -3.51
C SER A 226 9.61 -28.62 -3.86
N LEU A 227 8.96 -29.72 -4.25
CA LEU A 227 7.51 -29.81 -4.39
C LEU A 227 6.78 -29.45 -3.09
N TRP A 228 7.30 -29.89 -1.95
CA TRP A 228 6.68 -29.58 -0.64
C TRP A 228 6.73 -28.09 -0.30
N CYS A 229 7.75 -27.37 -0.76
CA CYS A 229 7.79 -25.91 -0.64
C CYS A 229 6.68 -25.25 -1.48
N LEU A 230 6.42 -25.75 -2.69
CA LEU A 230 5.32 -25.27 -3.53
C LEU A 230 3.94 -25.60 -2.93
N VAL A 231 3.78 -26.79 -2.36
CA VAL A 231 2.54 -27.17 -1.66
C VAL A 231 2.31 -26.29 -0.43
N ALA A 232 3.34 -26.02 0.36
CA ALA A 232 3.24 -25.10 1.49
C ALA A 232 2.89 -23.66 1.04
N ALA A 233 3.50 -23.19 -0.07
CA ALA A 233 3.16 -21.90 -0.67
C ALA A 233 1.69 -21.86 -1.11
N ALA A 234 1.20 -22.92 -1.76
CA ALA A 234 -0.19 -23.05 -2.19
C ALA A 234 -1.17 -23.03 -1.00
N ALA A 235 -0.85 -23.77 0.06
CA ALA A 235 -1.65 -23.82 1.27
C ALA A 235 -1.73 -22.44 1.94
N LEU A 236 -0.59 -21.73 2.03
CA LEU A 236 -0.54 -20.37 2.56
C LEU A 236 -1.35 -19.39 1.69
N TRP A 237 -1.22 -19.49 0.37
CA TRP A 237 -1.99 -18.66 -0.57
C TRP A 237 -3.50 -18.89 -0.42
N MET A 238 -3.93 -20.16 -0.36
CA MET A 238 -5.33 -20.54 -0.16
C MET A 238 -5.85 -19.99 1.17
N PHE A 239 -5.10 -20.17 2.25
CA PHE A 239 -5.46 -19.66 3.58
C PHE A 239 -5.62 -18.14 3.59
N LEU A 240 -4.65 -17.39 3.07
CA LEU A 240 -4.71 -15.92 3.02
C LEU A 240 -5.84 -15.42 2.13
N SER A 241 -6.09 -16.09 1.00
CA SER A 241 -7.18 -15.72 0.09
C SER A 241 -8.55 -15.99 0.73
N LEU A 242 -8.74 -17.15 1.35
CA LEU A 242 -9.95 -17.47 2.12
C LEU A 242 -10.16 -16.51 3.29
N ALA A 243 -9.11 -16.19 4.06
CA ALA A 243 -9.18 -15.23 5.15
C ALA A 243 -9.60 -13.84 4.64
N SER A 244 -9.05 -13.40 3.50
CA SER A 244 -9.40 -12.10 2.91
C SER A 244 -10.86 -12.02 2.47
N LEU A 245 -11.47 -13.13 2.05
CA LEU A 245 -12.88 -13.24 1.67
C LEU A 245 -13.79 -13.46 2.90
N ALA A 246 -13.33 -14.18 3.91
CA ALA A 246 -14.10 -14.43 5.12
C ALA A 246 -14.44 -13.13 5.88
N VAL A 247 -13.55 -12.12 5.83
CA VAL A 247 -13.78 -10.82 6.48
C VAL A 247 -15.03 -10.10 5.93
N PRO A 248 -15.16 -9.80 4.62
CA PRO A 248 -16.37 -9.18 4.09
C PRO A 248 -17.59 -10.10 4.16
N LEU A 249 -17.44 -11.41 3.99
CA LEU A 249 -18.56 -12.36 4.09
C LEU A 249 -19.13 -12.41 5.51
N ARG A 250 -18.28 -12.41 6.55
CA ARG A 250 -18.72 -12.33 7.95
C ARG A 250 -19.44 -11.01 8.23
N ARG A 251 -18.93 -9.89 7.69
CA ARG A 251 -19.57 -8.58 7.84
C ARG A 251 -20.90 -8.46 7.11
N ARG A 252 -21.07 -9.20 6.01
CA ARG A 252 -22.35 -9.34 5.32
C ARG A 252 -23.37 -10.12 6.13
N TRP A 253 -22.96 -11.04 6.99
CA TRP A 253 -23.88 -11.94 7.69
C TRP A 253 -24.88 -11.13 8.54
N GLY A 254 -26.15 -11.12 8.12
CA GLY A 254 -27.23 -10.34 8.76
C GLY A 254 -27.45 -8.93 8.20
N HIS A 255 -26.74 -8.50 7.15
CA HIS A 255 -26.86 -7.19 6.52
C HIS A 255 -27.06 -7.28 4.99
N THR A 256 -27.62 -6.21 4.40
CA THR A 256 -27.76 -6.08 2.94
C THR A 256 -26.40 -5.93 2.25
N TRP A 257 -26.33 -6.29 0.97
CA TRP A 257 -25.14 -6.04 0.17
C TRP A 257 -24.81 -4.54 0.15
N PRO A 258 -23.52 -4.15 0.22
CA PRO A 258 -23.13 -2.78 -0.04
C PRO A 258 -23.68 -2.32 -1.39
N SER A 259 -24.49 -1.27 -1.36
CA SER A 259 -25.00 -0.65 -2.58
C SER A 259 -24.06 0.45 -3.00
N VAL A 260 -23.68 0.46 -4.27
CA VAL A 260 -22.83 1.49 -4.85
C VAL A 260 -23.67 2.36 -5.76
N VAL A 261 -23.63 3.66 -5.50
CA VAL A 261 -24.18 4.68 -6.40
C VAL A 261 -23.00 5.34 -7.09
N ILE A 262 -22.99 5.25 -8.40
CA ILE A 262 -22.00 5.91 -9.23
C ILE A 262 -22.64 7.21 -9.70
N SER A 263 -21.87 8.28 -9.76
CA SER A 263 -22.31 9.57 -10.28
C SER A 263 -21.16 10.26 -10.99
N GLN A 264 -21.47 10.96 -12.08
CA GLN A 264 -20.51 11.84 -12.72
C GLN A 264 -20.50 13.18 -12.00
N HIS A 265 -19.32 13.68 -11.68
CA HIS A 265 -19.09 15.04 -11.18
C HIS A 265 -17.94 15.64 -11.98
N ASP A 266 -18.28 16.58 -12.87
CA ASP A 266 -17.35 17.20 -13.83
C ASP A 266 -16.65 16.14 -14.71
N GLU A 267 -15.32 16.06 -14.63
CA GLU A 267 -14.46 15.11 -15.35
C GLU A 267 -14.06 13.89 -14.49
N LEU A 268 -14.70 13.72 -13.32
CA LEU A 268 -14.42 12.64 -12.37
C LEU A 268 -15.64 11.75 -12.15
N LEU A 269 -15.35 10.48 -11.87
CA LEU A 269 -16.33 9.51 -11.41
C LEU A 269 -16.33 9.51 -9.89
N ARG A 270 -17.47 9.89 -9.31
CA ARG A 270 -17.74 9.77 -7.87
C ARG A 270 -18.45 8.46 -7.61
N ILE A 271 -17.92 7.68 -6.68
CA ILE A 271 -18.44 6.38 -6.29
C ILE A 271 -18.79 6.45 -4.81
N ASP A 272 -20.08 6.44 -4.49
CA ASP A 272 -20.62 6.45 -3.14
C ASP A 272 -21.01 5.01 -2.75
N ILE A 273 -20.31 4.46 -1.75
CA ILE A 273 -20.45 3.07 -1.30
C ILE A 273 -21.17 3.06 0.04
N ALA A 274 -22.41 2.56 0.09
CA ALA A 274 -23.15 2.39 1.32
C ALA A 274 -22.70 1.14 2.07
N VAL A 275 -22.27 1.32 3.31
CA VAL A 275 -21.68 0.31 4.20
C VAL A 275 -22.32 0.40 5.59
N PRO A 276 -22.30 -0.66 6.42
CA PRO A 276 -22.79 -0.58 7.79
C PRO A 276 -22.03 0.48 8.61
N SER A 277 -22.72 1.27 9.44
CA SER A 277 -22.10 2.31 10.27
C SER A 277 -21.05 1.80 11.26
N ALA A 278 -21.15 0.53 11.66
CA ALA A 278 -20.14 -0.14 12.50
C ALA A 278 -18.76 -0.27 11.83
N TRP A 279 -18.67 0.02 10.52
CA TRP A 279 -17.42 -0.08 9.79
C TRP A 279 -16.49 1.08 10.12
N LYS A 280 -15.51 0.82 10.99
CA LYS A 280 -14.44 1.76 11.33
C LYS A 280 -13.54 1.98 10.11
N VAL A 281 -13.51 3.21 9.62
CA VAL A 281 -12.68 3.67 8.51
C VAL A 281 -11.83 4.83 9.02
N GLU A 282 -10.56 4.83 8.63
CA GLU A 282 -9.58 5.86 8.97
C GLU A 282 -9.06 6.53 7.70
N ALA A 283 -8.55 7.75 7.86
CA ALA A 283 -8.00 8.52 6.74
C ALA A 283 -6.82 7.80 6.06
N GLY A 284 -6.73 7.89 4.73
CA GLY A 284 -5.66 7.25 3.95
C GLY A 284 -5.82 5.75 3.72
N GLN A 285 -6.87 5.13 4.26
CA GLN A 285 -7.20 3.75 3.96
C GLN A 285 -7.78 3.60 2.54
N TYR A 286 -7.70 2.38 2.01
CA TYR A 286 -8.21 2.03 0.70
C TYR A 286 -9.07 0.77 0.75
N VAL A 287 -9.92 0.61 -0.26
CA VAL A 287 -10.79 -0.54 -0.45
C VAL A 287 -10.61 -1.10 -1.85
N TYR A 288 -10.78 -2.42 -2.00
CA TYR A 288 -10.99 -3.00 -3.33
C TYR A 288 -12.48 -3.13 -3.59
N LEU A 289 -12.90 -2.78 -4.79
CA LEU A 289 -14.29 -2.79 -5.19
C LEU A 289 -14.52 -3.80 -6.31
N TRP A 290 -15.43 -4.74 -6.10
CA TRP A 290 -15.86 -5.69 -7.13
C TRP A 290 -17.33 -5.47 -7.47
N LEU A 291 -17.62 -5.28 -8.77
CA LEU A 291 -18.95 -5.03 -9.31
C LEU A 291 -19.38 -6.18 -10.23
N PRO A 292 -19.85 -7.32 -9.70
CA PRO A 292 -20.14 -8.51 -10.50
C PRO A 292 -21.30 -8.31 -11.50
N GLN A 293 -22.22 -7.40 -11.22
CA GLN A 293 -23.42 -7.16 -12.04
C GLN A 293 -23.26 -6.01 -13.05
N ALA A 294 -22.11 -5.34 -13.10
CA ALA A 294 -21.86 -4.19 -13.97
C ALA A 294 -21.35 -4.57 -15.38
N GLY A 295 -21.60 -5.81 -15.82
CA GLY A 295 -21.19 -6.36 -17.12
C GLY A 295 -19.93 -7.26 -17.07
N LEU A 296 -19.78 -8.14 -18.07
CA LEU A 296 -18.73 -9.18 -18.09
C LEU A 296 -17.31 -8.61 -17.98
N ARG A 297 -17.02 -7.52 -18.68
CA ARG A 297 -15.69 -6.87 -18.62
C ARG A 297 -15.42 -6.28 -17.24
N THR A 298 -16.43 -5.71 -16.58
CA THR A 298 -16.32 -5.09 -15.24
C THR A 298 -16.25 -6.15 -14.14
N ALA A 299 -16.98 -7.25 -14.29
CA ALA A 299 -17.01 -8.36 -13.35
C ALA A 299 -15.68 -9.10 -13.21
N THR A 300 -14.76 -8.95 -14.17
CA THR A 300 -13.40 -9.55 -14.12
C THR A 300 -12.36 -8.63 -13.47
N GLN A 301 -12.78 -7.48 -12.93
CA GLN A 301 -11.87 -6.44 -12.45
C GLN A 301 -12.06 -6.19 -10.96
N LEU A 302 -10.94 -5.95 -10.27
CA LEU A 302 -10.89 -5.66 -8.84
C LEU A 302 -10.01 -4.42 -8.58
N PRO A 303 -10.46 -3.22 -8.97
CA PRO A 303 -9.75 -1.97 -8.75
C PRO A 303 -9.58 -1.64 -7.26
N LEU A 304 -8.48 -0.94 -6.96
CA LEU A 304 -8.19 -0.35 -5.65
C LEU A 304 -8.58 1.13 -5.66
N PHE A 305 -9.26 1.57 -4.60
CA PHE A 305 -9.70 2.95 -4.44
C PHE A 305 -9.38 3.47 -3.04
N TYR A 306 -8.83 4.68 -2.96
CA TYR A 306 -8.64 5.36 -1.69
C TYR A 306 -9.95 6.00 -1.22
N VAL A 307 -10.21 5.92 0.08
CA VAL A 307 -11.37 6.57 0.68
C VAL A 307 -11.06 8.06 0.81
N SER A 308 -11.81 8.88 0.06
CA SER A 308 -11.63 10.34 0.09
C SER A 308 -12.35 10.96 1.29
N SER A 309 -13.59 10.54 1.56
CA SER A 309 -14.36 11.01 2.72
C SER A 309 -15.42 9.97 3.10
N TRP A 310 -16.05 10.15 4.26
CA TRP A 310 -17.17 9.32 4.68
C TRP A 310 -18.18 10.16 5.46
N GLU A 311 -19.45 9.79 5.34
CA GLU A 311 -20.58 10.44 6.01
C GLU A 311 -21.43 9.38 6.71
N ASP A 312 -21.81 9.64 7.95
CA ASP A 312 -22.72 8.79 8.72
C ASP A 312 -24.15 9.29 8.53
N THR A 313 -25.03 8.42 8.03
CA THR A 313 -26.48 8.69 7.96
C THR A 313 -27.15 8.11 9.22
N PRO A 314 -27.84 8.95 10.04
CA PRO A 314 -28.54 8.49 11.23
C PRO A 314 -29.59 7.44 10.90
N GLY A 315 -29.80 6.48 11.80
CA GLY A 315 -30.86 5.48 11.62
C GLY A 315 -32.24 6.14 11.72
N ALA A 316 -33.26 5.51 11.13
CA ALA A 316 -34.63 6.05 11.17
C ALA A 316 -35.16 6.31 12.60
N ASN A 317 -34.59 5.65 13.62
CA ASN A 317 -34.94 5.83 15.03
C ASN A 317 -34.25 7.02 15.72
N ASP A 318 -33.30 7.69 15.07
CA ASP A 318 -32.63 8.89 15.61
C ASP A 318 -33.36 10.20 15.24
N THR A 319 -34.58 10.11 14.68
CA THR A 319 -35.43 11.26 14.32
C THR A 319 -36.13 11.92 15.52
N GLY A 320 -35.64 11.69 16.73
CA GLY A 320 -36.06 12.41 17.93
C GLY A 320 -35.48 13.82 17.95
N ALA A 321 -36.16 14.76 17.29
CA ALA A 321 -35.96 16.21 17.30
C ALA A 321 -34.52 16.73 17.08
N PRO A 322 -34.29 17.70 16.18
CA PRO A 322 -33.01 18.39 16.13
C PRO A 322 -32.84 19.16 17.43
N THR A 323 -32.13 18.59 18.42
CA THR A 323 -31.62 19.38 19.52
C THR A 323 -30.61 20.32 18.91
N SER A 324 -31.02 21.58 18.85
CA SER A 324 -30.24 22.75 18.45
C SER A 324 -28.95 22.85 19.26
N LYS A 325 -27.94 22.11 18.82
CA LYS A 325 -26.53 22.49 18.90
C LYS A 325 -25.92 22.38 17.51
N LEU A 326 -26.59 23.00 16.55
CA LEU A 326 -25.89 23.62 15.43
C LEU A 326 -25.07 24.75 16.05
N GLY A 327 -23.84 24.44 16.46
CA GLY A 327 -22.85 25.46 16.77
C GLY A 327 -22.70 26.31 15.53
N HIS A 328 -23.27 27.50 15.56
CA HIS A 328 -23.12 28.55 14.58
C HIS A 328 -21.62 28.92 14.51
N LEU A 329 -20.85 28.19 13.70
CA LEU A 329 -19.51 28.59 13.28
C LEU A 329 -19.67 29.69 12.22
N SER A 330 -20.00 30.88 12.72
CA SER A 330 -19.80 32.10 11.96
C SER A 330 -18.31 32.33 11.78
N GLY A 331 -17.88 32.30 10.52
CA GLY A 331 -16.85 33.20 10.00
C GLY A 331 -15.52 33.24 10.75
N HIS A 332 -14.78 32.13 10.80
CA HIS A 332 -13.32 32.20 10.73
C HIS A 332 -12.86 31.35 9.55
N ARG A 333 -13.00 31.96 8.37
CA ARG A 333 -12.46 31.47 7.10
C ARG A 333 -10.94 31.34 7.28
N ALA A 334 -10.43 30.12 7.46
CA ALA A 334 -9.03 29.87 7.16
C ALA A 334 -8.81 30.32 5.71
N GLN A 335 -8.04 31.38 5.51
CA GLN A 335 -7.66 31.82 4.18
C GLN A 335 -6.76 30.74 3.58
N ILE A 336 -7.34 29.87 2.77
CA ILE A 336 -6.60 29.01 1.85
C ILE A 336 -6.08 29.95 0.75
N HIS A 337 -4.83 30.39 0.87
CA HIS A 337 -4.11 30.98 -0.27
C HIS A 337 -3.70 29.85 -1.20
N ALA A 338 -4.50 29.64 -2.25
CA ALA A 338 -4.07 28.89 -3.43
C ALA A 338 -3.25 29.85 -4.31
N SER A 339 -1.93 29.69 -4.33
CA SER A 339 -1.11 30.28 -5.39
C SER A 339 -1.04 29.28 -6.54
N GLU A 340 -1.76 29.57 -7.62
CA GLU A 340 -1.56 28.90 -8.91
C GLU A 340 -0.31 29.51 -9.56
N GLN A 341 0.79 28.76 -9.60
CA GLN A 341 1.95 29.09 -10.43
C GLN A 341 1.88 28.25 -11.70
N SER A 342 1.38 28.87 -12.77
CA SER A 342 1.47 28.32 -14.11
C SER A 342 2.93 28.46 -14.58
N ALA A 343 3.56 27.36 -14.97
CA ALA A 343 4.91 27.39 -15.52
C ALA A 343 4.87 27.98 -16.93
N GLY A 344 5.06 29.30 -17.01
CA GLY A 344 5.23 30.04 -18.25
C GLY A 344 6.18 31.21 -18.05
N GLN A 345 7.12 31.34 -18.98
CA GLN A 345 8.12 32.40 -19.15
C GLN A 345 9.40 32.29 -18.29
N GLU A 346 10.47 31.85 -18.95
CA GLU A 346 11.85 32.16 -18.57
C GLU A 346 12.02 33.69 -18.62
N ASP A 347 12.43 34.31 -17.51
CA ASP A 347 13.07 35.62 -17.53
C ASP A 347 14.27 35.63 -16.58
N THR A 348 15.42 35.83 -17.22
CA THR A 348 16.75 36.30 -16.80
C THR A 348 17.06 36.49 -15.30
N LEU A 349 18.15 35.83 -14.89
CA LEU A 349 18.91 36.06 -13.65
C LEU A 349 19.22 37.54 -13.41
N SER A 350 19.11 37.97 -12.15
CA SER A 350 19.90 39.05 -11.57
C SER A 350 20.33 38.65 -10.16
N GLU A 351 21.59 38.92 -9.85
CA GLU A 351 22.38 38.51 -8.67
C GLU A 351 21.83 39.00 -7.31
N PRO A 352 22.29 38.40 -6.18
CA PRO A 352 21.78 38.72 -4.85
C PRO A 352 22.55 39.88 -4.19
N GLU A 353 21.84 40.92 -3.75
CA GLU A 353 22.37 41.89 -2.80
C GLU A 353 22.44 41.28 -1.38
N THR A 354 23.66 41.20 -0.88
CA THR A 354 24.04 40.95 0.52
C THR A 354 23.52 42.04 1.45
N LEU A 355 22.88 41.66 2.56
CA LEU A 355 22.64 42.54 3.71
C LEU A 355 23.13 41.90 5.02
N VAL A 356 24.12 42.57 5.60
CA VAL A 356 24.80 42.35 6.88
C VAL A 356 23.87 42.78 8.05
N PRO A 357 23.95 42.15 9.24
CA PRO A 357 23.09 42.47 10.37
C PRO A 357 23.73 43.52 11.30
N ASP A 358 22.95 44.51 11.72
CA ASP A 358 23.31 45.39 12.84
C ASP A 358 22.48 45.05 14.08
N GLY A 359 23.19 44.93 15.20
CA GLY A 359 22.63 44.76 16.53
C GLY A 359 23.08 45.87 17.47
N ALA A 360 22.17 46.29 18.36
CA ALA A 360 22.36 46.93 19.66
C ALA A 360 20.96 47.42 20.12
N SER A 361 20.52 47.46 21.37
CA SER A 361 21.01 47.05 22.69
C SER A 361 19.95 47.49 23.73
N LEU A 362 19.70 46.69 24.79
CA LEU A 362 19.30 47.10 26.18
C LEU A 362 17.92 47.80 26.37
N ARG A 363 17.06 47.63 27.40
CA ARG A 363 16.94 46.87 28.68
C ARG A 363 15.48 47.07 29.23
N PRO A 364 15.07 46.49 30.40
CA PRO A 364 13.70 46.08 30.76
C PRO A 364 13.01 46.88 31.89
N ALA A 365 11.69 46.65 32.13
CA ALA A 365 10.96 46.83 33.41
C ALA A 365 9.51 46.27 33.26
N GLU A 366 9.10 45.24 34.00
CA GLU A 366 8.35 45.26 35.28
C GLU A 366 6.88 45.71 35.23
N ARG A 367 5.98 44.77 35.59
CA ARG A 367 4.78 44.86 36.47
C ARG A 367 3.98 43.55 36.32
N ALA A 368 3.96 42.63 37.29
CA ALA A 368 3.34 42.66 38.62
C ALA A 368 1.80 42.83 38.57
N GLY A 369 1.11 41.77 39.00
CA GLY A 369 -0.36 41.67 39.12
C GLY A 369 -0.81 40.28 39.58
N GLU A 370 -0.48 39.92 40.83
CA GLU A 370 -1.18 38.90 41.65
C GLU A 370 -2.62 39.40 41.98
N TRP A 371 -3.68 38.63 42.28
CA TRP A 371 -3.89 37.61 43.34
C TRP A 371 -5.24 36.85 43.12
N ARG A 372 -5.27 35.55 43.49
CA ARG A 372 -6.25 34.73 44.30
C ARG A 372 -7.76 35.11 44.39
N GLN A 373 -8.77 34.27 44.71
CA GLN A 373 -8.95 32.91 45.29
C GLN A 373 -10.45 32.48 45.27
N ALA A 374 -10.72 31.21 45.60
CA ALA A 374 -11.94 30.62 46.23
C ALA A 374 -13.20 30.46 45.35
N GLY A 375 -13.89 29.31 45.26
CA GLY A 375 -14.50 28.40 46.26
C GLY A 375 -16.01 28.32 45.88
N THR A 376 -16.71 27.20 45.72
CA THR A 376 -17.24 26.30 46.75
C THR A 376 -18.07 25.16 46.11
N ALA A 377 -18.21 24.04 46.81
CA ALA A 377 -19.06 22.88 46.49
C ALA A 377 -20.45 22.96 47.15
N ALA A 378 -21.47 22.39 46.48
CA ALA A 378 -22.74 21.78 46.98
C ALA A 378 -23.64 21.55 45.74
N GLY A 379 -24.23 20.40 45.40
CA GLY A 379 -24.92 19.41 46.23
C GLY A 379 -26.44 19.67 46.14
N ARG A 380 -27.19 18.89 45.33
CA ARG A 380 -28.60 18.52 45.58
C ARG A 380 -29.20 17.58 44.52
N ASN A 381 -29.79 16.51 45.04
CA ASN A 381 -30.69 15.56 44.39
C ASN A 381 -31.99 16.24 43.91
N ALA A 382 -32.51 15.80 42.77
CA ALA A 382 -33.93 15.92 42.45
C ALA A 382 -34.38 14.65 41.71
N VAL A 383 -35.01 13.77 42.48
CA VAL A 383 -35.82 12.64 42.03
C VAL A 383 -37.11 13.22 41.43
N VAL A 384 -37.46 12.83 40.21
CA VAL A 384 -38.80 13.04 39.65
C VAL A 384 -39.32 11.70 39.15
N HIS A 385 -40.30 11.18 39.88
CA HIS A 385 -41.19 10.11 39.44
C HIS A 385 -42.21 10.68 38.47
N THR A 386 -42.31 10.12 37.26
CA THR A 386 -43.55 10.17 36.48
C THR A 386 -43.85 8.78 35.93
N THR A 387 -44.80 8.12 36.59
CA THR A 387 -45.49 6.91 36.12
C THR A 387 -46.35 7.26 34.92
N SER A 388 -46.18 6.58 33.79
CA SER A 388 -47.26 6.46 32.80
C SER A 388 -47.16 5.16 31.99
N GLN A 389 -48.08 4.26 32.35
CA GLN A 389 -48.76 3.22 31.57
C GLN A 389 -48.03 2.43 30.47
N ARG A 390 -47.89 1.12 30.74
CA ARG A 390 -47.83 0.06 29.73
C ARG A 390 -49.04 0.15 28.81
N HIS A 391 -48.79 0.34 27.52
CA HIS A 391 -49.65 -0.22 26.47
C HIS A 391 -48.81 -1.22 25.66
N ILE A 392 -49.09 -2.51 25.86
CA ILE A 392 -48.54 -3.60 25.05
C ILE A 392 -49.34 -3.60 23.75
N SER A 393 -48.79 -3.02 22.69
CA SER A 393 -49.24 -3.27 21.32
C SER A 393 -48.19 -4.11 20.60
N ARG A 394 -48.65 -5.29 20.15
CA ARG A 394 -47.87 -6.37 19.54
C ARG A 394 -47.49 -5.94 18.12
N GLY A 395 -46.43 -5.15 17.99
CA GLY A 395 -45.88 -4.69 16.71
C GLY A 395 -44.76 -5.61 16.22
N ARG A 396 -45.00 -6.22 15.06
CA ARG A 396 -44.07 -7.01 14.24
C ARG A 396 -42.65 -6.40 14.27
N THR A 397 -41.65 -7.15 14.70
CA THR A 397 -40.24 -6.72 14.74
C THR A 397 -39.78 -6.31 13.35
N SER A 398 -39.82 -5.01 13.05
CA SER A 398 -39.07 -4.47 11.93
C SER A 398 -37.59 -4.68 12.23
N SER A 399 -36.87 -5.22 11.27
CA SER A 399 -35.42 -5.30 11.31
C SER A 399 -34.85 -3.94 11.71
N ASN A 400 -34.07 -3.87 12.79
CA ASN A 400 -33.23 -2.73 13.13
C ASN A 400 -32.58 -2.19 11.85
N THR A 401 -33.02 -1.05 11.34
CA THR A 401 -32.31 -0.32 10.30
C THR A 401 -31.12 0.34 10.98
N ALA A 402 -30.09 -0.48 11.22
CA ALA A 402 -28.79 0.00 11.65
C ALA A 402 -28.36 1.12 10.70
N GLY A 403 -27.88 2.24 11.24
CA GLY A 403 -27.44 3.38 10.44
C GLY A 403 -26.44 2.95 9.36
N HIS A 404 -26.42 3.68 8.25
CA HIS A 404 -25.49 3.43 7.16
C HIS A 404 -24.42 4.51 7.13
N ARG A 405 -23.20 4.10 6.76
CA ARG A 405 -22.09 5.00 6.43
C ARG A 405 -21.93 4.99 4.92
N THR A 406 -21.70 6.15 4.33
CA THR A 406 -21.42 6.26 2.90
C THR A 406 -19.94 6.60 2.74
N LEU A 407 -19.17 5.69 2.14
CA LEU A 407 -17.79 5.98 1.75
C LEU A 407 -17.77 6.63 0.38
N ARG A 408 -17.09 7.76 0.27
CA ARG A 408 -16.87 8.45 -1.00
C ARG A 408 -15.51 8.08 -1.57
N VAL A 409 -15.51 7.77 -2.85
CA VAL A 409 -14.34 7.45 -3.64
C VAL A 409 -14.37 8.30 -4.90
N LEU A 410 -13.19 8.80 -5.31
CA LEU A 410 -13.01 9.56 -6.55
C LEU A 410 -12.11 8.78 -7.51
N ALA A 411 -12.51 8.72 -8.78
CA ALA A 411 -11.78 8.02 -9.84
C ALA A 411 -11.79 8.82 -11.16
N ARG A 412 -10.67 8.85 -11.88
CA ARG A 412 -10.57 9.46 -13.22
C ARG A 412 -11.04 8.44 -14.27
N PRO A 413 -11.82 8.82 -15.28
CA PRO A 413 -12.24 7.90 -16.35
C PRO A 413 -11.06 7.14 -16.98
N GLN A 414 -9.92 7.82 -17.15
CA GLN A 414 -8.73 7.27 -17.78
C GLN A 414 -7.86 6.41 -16.83
N SER A 415 -8.15 6.38 -15.52
CA SER A 415 -7.32 5.64 -14.55
C SER A 415 -7.40 4.12 -14.76
N SER A 416 -8.51 3.64 -15.32
CA SER A 416 -8.67 2.24 -15.66
C SER A 416 -9.84 2.06 -16.65
N ALA A 417 -9.81 1.01 -17.46
CA ALA A 417 -10.93 0.70 -18.36
C ALA A 417 -12.23 0.38 -17.62
N LEU A 418 -12.17 0.02 -16.32
CA LEU A 418 -13.34 -0.09 -15.44
C LEU A 418 -14.00 1.28 -15.31
N VAL A 419 -13.22 2.27 -14.88
CA VAL A 419 -13.72 3.60 -14.57
C VAL A 419 -14.17 4.28 -15.86
N ALA A 420 -13.47 4.04 -16.98
CA ALA A 420 -13.94 4.46 -18.30
C ALA A 420 -15.29 3.82 -18.68
N ALA A 421 -15.44 2.51 -18.49
CA ALA A 421 -16.68 1.80 -18.81
C ALA A 421 -17.84 2.27 -17.92
N LEU A 422 -17.61 2.45 -16.62
CA LEU A 422 -18.61 2.98 -15.69
C LEU A 422 -18.96 4.44 -16.01
N TYR A 423 -17.97 5.28 -16.30
CA TYR A 423 -18.19 6.67 -16.70
C TYR A 423 -19.04 6.76 -17.97
N ASN A 424 -18.75 5.95 -18.99
CA ASN A 424 -19.54 5.94 -20.23
C ASN A 424 -20.96 5.35 -20.05
N ALA A 425 -21.13 4.39 -19.15
CA ALA A 425 -22.44 3.80 -18.84
C ALA A 425 -23.33 4.78 -18.05
N GLU A 426 -22.72 5.53 -17.14
CA GLU A 426 -23.38 6.48 -16.23
C GLU A 426 -23.86 7.76 -16.94
N HIS A 427 -23.29 8.12 -18.10
CA HIS A 427 -23.80 9.22 -18.93
C HIS A 427 -25.30 9.10 -19.27
N ARG A 428 -25.90 7.92 -19.06
CA ARG A 428 -27.30 7.65 -19.40
C ARG A 428 -28.24 7.76 -18.19
N HIS A 429 -27.88 7.26 -16.99
CA HIS A 429 -28.68 7.36 -15.75
C HIS A 429 -27.84 6.97 -14.52
N SER A 430 -28.23 7.42 -13.33
CA SER A 430 -27.67 6.94 -12.05
C SER A 430 -28.03 5.50 -11.75
N VAL A 431 -27.06 4.59 -11.90
CA VAL A 431 -27.28 3.16 -11.69
C VAL A 431 -26.76 2.70 -10.33
N ARG A 432 -27.63 2.02 -9.57
CA ARG A 432 -27.23 1.34 -8.34
C ARG A 432 -26.71 -0.06 -8.66
N HIS A 433 -25.51 -0.38 -8.18
CA HIS A 433 -24.91 -1.70 -8.33
C HIS A 433 -24.73 -2.41 -6.98
N SER A 434 -24.91 -3.74 -6.97
CA SER A 434 -24.46 -4.58 -5.86
C SER A 434 -22.95 -4.75 -5.93
N ALA A 435 -22.26 -4.58 -4.80
CA ALA A 435 -20.80 -4.67 -4.75
C ALA A 435 -20.28 -5.57 -3.64
N LEU A 436 -19.13 -6.19 -3.87
CA LEU A 436 -18.29 -6.74 -2.82
C LEU A 436 -17.14 -5.76 -2.54
N VAL A 437 -16.96 -5.41 -1.27
CA VAL A 437 -15.93 -4.47 -0.84
C VAL A 437 -14.94 -5.19 0.08
N LEU A 438 -13.67 -5.21 -0.30
CA LEU A 438 -12.58 -5.75 0.54
C LEU A 438 -11.82 -4.60 1.19
N GLY A 439 -11.59 -4.67 2.50
CA GLY A 439 -10.93 -3.62 3.27
C GLY A 439 -11.73 -3.19 4.51
N PRO A 440 -11.56 -1.96 5.01
CA PRO A 440 -10.50 -1.03 4.61
C PRO A 440 -9.13 -1.62 4.92
N TYR A 441 -8.18 -1.36 4.04
CA TYR A 441 -6.78 -1.75 4.18
C TYR A 441 -5.88 -0.52 4.24
N GLY A 442 -4.63 -0.74 4.63
CA GLY A 442 -3.69 0.34 4.92
C GLY A 442 -3.80 0.84 6.35
N ARG A 443 -2.78 1.59 6.77
CA ARG A 443 -2.70 2.25 8.07
C ARG A 443 -2.50 3.74 7.83
N PRO A 444 -3.26 4.61 8.52
CA PRO A 444 -2.99 6.05 8.45
C PRO A 444 -1.57 6.34 8.96
N PRO A 445 -0.82 7.21 8.28
CA PRO A 445 0.38 7.77 8.88
C PRO A 445 -0.01 8.67 10.07
N ASP A 446 0.73 8.56 11.17
CA ASP A 446 0.53 9.44 12.33
C ASP A 446 1.18 10.81 12.06
N LEU A 447 0.43 11.68 11.39
CA LEU A 447 0.86 13.02 11.01
C LEU A 447 0.58 14.07 12.10
N ALA A 448 -0.22 13.74 13.11
CA ALA A 448 -0.67 14.69 14.13
C ALA A 448 0.46 15.22 15.02
N ARG A 449 1.62 14.56 15.04
CA ARG A 449 2.80 14.93 15.84
C ARG A 449 3.70 15.98 15.19
N PHE A 450 3.49 16.30 13.91
CA PHE A 450 4.36 17.21 13.17
C PHE A 450 3.79 18.63 13.20
N GLY A 451 4.66 19.63 13.39
CA GLY A 451 4.26 21.04 13.34
C GLY A 451 3.97 21.55 11.92
N ILE A 452 4.67 20.99 10.93
CA ILE A 452 4.51 21.30 9.51
C ILE A 452 4.35 19.99 8.76
N VAL A 453 3.32 19.89 7.93
CA VAL A 453 3.07 18.73 7.06
C VAL A 453 3.10 19.19 5.61
N LEU A 454 3.98 18.59 4.81
CA LEU A 454 4.06 18.80 3.35
C LEU A 454 3.55 17.55 2.64
N LEU A 455 2.48 17.72 1.86
CA LEU A 455 1.90 16.67 1.03
C LEU A 455 2.19 17.00 -0.43
N ILE A 456 2.97 16.15 -1.09
CA ILE A 456 3.23 16.24 -2.53
C ILE A 456 2.42 15.14 -3.18
N VAL A 457 1.49 15.52 -4.05
CA VAL A 457 0.59 14.58 -4.72
C VAL A 457 0.52 14.86 -6.22
N GLU A 458 0.45 13.78 -6.97
CA GLU A 458 0.35 13.78 -8.43
C GLU A 458 -1.02 13.23 -8.84
N ASP A 459 -1.68 13.90 -9.78
CA ASP A 459 -2.96 13.53 -10.38
C ASP A 459 -4.03 13.18 -9.34
N ILE A 460 -4.67 12.02 -9.46
CA ILE A 460 -5.71 11.54 -8.55
C ILE A 460 -5.15 11.08 -7.19
N GLY A 461 -3.83 11.15 -7.00
CA GLY A 461 -3.19 10.96 -5.70
C GLY A 461 -3.75 11.88 -4.62
N ILE A 462 -4.38 13.00 -5.01
CA ILE A 462 -5.14 13.87 -4.10
C ILE A 462 -6.24 13.12 -3.33
N ALA A 463 -6.90 12.11 -3.95
CA ALA A 463 -7.98 11.35 -3.32
C ALA A 463 -7.49 10.55 -2.10
N ARG A 464 -6.21 10.14 -2.10
CA ARG A 464 -5.58 9.48 -0.96
C ARG A 464 -5.39 10.41 0.22
N VAL A 465 -5.00 11.66 -0.05
CA VAL A 465 -4.66 12.63 1.00
C VAL A 465 -5.85 13.46 1.45
N PHE A 466 -6.94 13.49 0.69
CA PHE A 466 -8.13 14.28 1.01
C PHE A 466 -8.68 13.95 2.40
N SER A 467 -8.87 12.65 2.71
CA SER A 467 -9.31 12.22 4.05
C SER A 467 -8.30 12.57 5.15
N LEU A 468 -6.99 12.54 4.84
CA LEU A 468 -5.96 12.96 5.80
C LEU A 468 -6.04 14.45 6.07
N ILE A 469 -6.18 15.27 5.04
CA ILE A 469 -6.32 16.73 5.17
C ILE A 469 -7.51 17.05 6.05
N GLN A 470 -8.68 16.49 5.77
CA GLN A 470 -9.89 16.70 6.59
C GLN A 470 -9.66 16.31 8.06
N THR A 471 -9.08 15.14 8.30
CA THR A 471 -8.83 14.64 9.66
C THR A 471 -7.80 15.51 10.40
N LEU A 472 -6.75 15.95 9.72
CA LEU A 472 -5.72 16.82 10.28
C LEU A 472 -6.24 18.22 10.60
N VAL A 473 -7.05 18.81 9.71
CA VAL A 473 -7.69 20.11 9.93
C VAL A 473 -8.62 20.02 11.14
N LEU A 474 -9.51 19.02 11.18
CA LEU A 474 -10.41 18.81 12.32
C LEU A 474 -9.64 18.59 13.64
N ALA A 475 -8.57 17.79 13.61
CA ALA A 475 -7.74 17.56 14.78
C ALA A 475 -6.99 18.82 15.22
N SER A 476 -6.54 19.66 14.27
CA SER A 476 -5.91 20.95 14.55
C SER A 476 -6.89 21.93 15.19
N GLU A 477 -8.09 22.07 14.64
CA GLU A 477 -9.17 22.93 15.19
C GLU A 477 -9.54 22.51 16.62
N GLN A 478 -9.56 21.21 16.88
CA GLN A 478 -9.84 20.65 18.20
C GLN A 478 -8.64 20.65 19.15
N HIS A 479 -7.50 21.24 18.76
CA HIS A 479 -6.26 21.25 19.53
C HIS A 479 -5.76 19.84 19.90
N ARG A 480 -6.06 18.84 19.07
CA ARG A 480 -5.66 17.43 19.19
C ARG A 480 -4.47 17.07 18.29
N ALA A 481 -4.02 17.99 17.44
CA ALA A 481 -2.83 17.83 16.60
C ALA A 481 -1.85 18.99 16.83
N MET A 482 -0.54 18.72 16.68
CA MET A 482 0.52 19.72 16.72
C MET A 482 0.68 20.48 15.40
N VAL A 483 -0.05 20.08 14.35
CA VAL A 483 0.04 20.65 13.01
C VAL A 483 -0.39 22.12 13.05
N ARG A 484 0.53 23.02 12.69
CA ARG A 484 0.30 24.46 12.57
C ARG A 484 0.29 24.95 11.13
N LYS A 485 0.96 24.21 10.24
CA LYS A 485 1.05 24.52 8.81
C LYS A 485 0.89 23.25 7.99
N LEU A 486 -0.08 23.25 7.09
CA LEU A 486 -0.30 22.20 6.11
C LEU A 486 -0.05 22.78 4.72
N ILE A 487 0.89 22.20 3.98
CA ILE A 487 1.23 22.59 2.61
C ILE A 487 0.87 21.42 1.70
N VAL A 488 0.01 21.67 0.71
CA VAL A 488 -0.36 20.68 -0.29
C VAL A 488 0.16 21.16 -1.63
N VAL A 489 1.11 20.43 -2.19
CA VAL A 489 1.61 20.63 -3.55
C VAL A 489 0.94 19.59 -4.42
N TRP A 490 0.06 20.04 -5.31
CA TRP A 490 -0.68 19.16 -6.19
C TRP A 490 -0.28 19.43 -7.64
N GLN A 491 0.30 18.44 -8.27
CA GLN A 491 0.60 18.44 -9.70
C GLN A 491 -0.50 17.66 -10.42
N MET A 492 -1.15 18.30 -11.40
CA MET A 492 -2.21 17.68 -12.21
C MET A 492 -1.76 17.64 -13.67
N GLU A 493 -1.84 16.48 -14.32
CA GLU A 493 -1.73 16.41 -15.78
C GLU A 493 -3.01 16.98 -16.42
N ASP A 494 -2.83 17.90 -17.37
CA ASP A 494 -3.91 18.63 -18.06
C ASP A 494 -5.05 17.71 -18.52
N LEU A 495 -6.27 18.01 -18.04
CA LEU A 495 -7.50 17.27 -18.37
C LEU A 495 -7.85 17.32 -19.87
N GLY A 496 -7.33 18.30 -20.62
CA GLY A 496 -7.74 18.62 -21.99
C GLY A 496 -6.94 17.95 -23.13
N THR A 497 -5.74 17.42 -22.89
CA THR A 497 -4.85 16.95 -23.97
C THR A 497 -5.16 15.52 -24.44
N ALA A 498 -5.75 14.67 -23.60
CA ALA A 498 -6.11 13.30 -23.98
C ALA A 498 -7.26 13.20 -25.00
N ARG A 499 -8.08 14.26 -25.16
CA ARG A 499 -9.13 14.30 -26.20
C ARG A 499 -8.58 14.70 -27.58
N ARG A 500 -7.37 15.30 -27.65
CA ARG A 500 -6.76 15.78 -28.92
C ARG A 500 -5.86 14.75 -29.61
N SER A 501 -5.47 13.66 -28.96
CA SER A 501 -4.58 12.65 -29.55
C SER A 501 -5.30 11.50 -30.26
N ASN A 502 -6.62 11.57 -30.47
CA ASN A 502 -7.37 10.58 -31.26
C ASN A 502 -7.83 11.24 -32.57
N PRO A 503 -7.13 11.06 -33.72
CA PRO A 503 -7.43 11.76 -34.96
C PRO A 503 -8.63 11.16 -35.73
N SER A 504 -9.41 10.24 -35.16
CA SER A 504 -10.39 9.45 -35.92
C SER A 504 -11.85 9.90 -35.84
N CYS A 505 -12.17 11.07 -35.28
CA CYS A 505 -13.52 11.63 -35.38
C CYS A 505 -13.49 13.15 -35.52
N ARG A 506 -13.66 13.62 -36.77
CA ARG A 506 -14.31 14.91 -37.09
C ARG A 506 -15.49 14.60 -38.02
N PRO A 507 -16.56 15.41 -37.98
CA PRO A 507 -17.93 15.04 -38.35
C PRO A 507 -18.09 14.55 -39.78
#